data_AF-A0A182EIH4-F1
#
_entry.id   AF-A0A182EIH4-F1
#
_cell.length_a   1.000
_cell.length_b   1.000
_cell.length_c   1.000
_cell.angle_alpha   90.00
_cell.angle_beta   90.00
_cell.angle_gamma   90.00
#
_symmetry.space_group_name_H-M   'P 1'
#
loop_
_entity.id
_entity.type
_entity.pdbx_description
1 polymer ?
#
loop_
_entity_poly.entity_id
_entity_poly.type
_entity_poly.pdbx_seq_one_letter_code
_entity_poly.pdbx_strand_id
1 'polypeptide(L)'
;MTLENKFTIASNAVVCKEAILEGEITIGSGTVVHPTAVIRATNGPIIIGENNNIEETSVIENLNENGETLLIGRDNVFEIGSGK
;
A
#
# COMPACT_ATOMS: atom_id res chain seq x y z
N MET A 1 -6.12 -2.42 -21.76
CA MET A 1 -6.40 -3.29 -20.59
C MET A 1 -6.62 -2.37 -19.41
N THR A 2 -7.83 -2.34 -18.85
CA THR A 2 -8.05 -1.70 -17.55
C THR A 2 -7.38 -2.60 -16.51
N LEU A 3 -6.44 -2.08 -15.72
CA LEU A 3 -5.99 -2.80 -14.52
C LEU A 3 -7.22 -3.05 -13.65
N GLU A 4 -7.55 -4.32 -13.41
CA GLU A 4 -8.60 -4.67 -12.48
C GLU A 4 -8.07 -4.47 -11.06
N ASN A 5 -8.80 -3.73 -10.24
CA ASN A 5 -8.44 -3.52 -8.85
C ASN A 5 -8.71 -4.79 -8.05
N LYS A 6 -7.67 -5.36 -7.44
CA LYS A 6 -7.75 -6.57 -6.63
C LYS A 6 -7.10 -6.31 -5.29
N PHE A 7 -7.93 -6.23 -4.25
CA PHE A 7 -7.48 -5.93 -2.89
C PHE A 7 -7.71 -7.14 -1.98
N THR A 8 -6.64 -7.59 -1.35
CA THR A 8 -6.68 -8.58 -0.26
C THR A 8 -6.30 -7.89 1.04
N ILE A 9 -7.29 -7.57 1.87
CA ILE A 9 -7.10 -6.80 3.11
C ILE A 9 -7.44 -7.71 4.29
N ALA A 10 -6.50 -7.88 5.22
CA ALA A 10 -6.73 -8.63 6.45
C ALA A 10 -7.90 -8.02 7.26
N SER A 11 -8.68 -8.86 7.94
CA SER A 11 -9.91 -8.43 8.64
C SER A 11 -9.72 -7.39 9.73
N ASN A 12 -8.50 -7.29 10.29
CA ASN A 12 -8.12 -6.32 11.32
C ASN A 12 -7.17 -5.24 10.81
N ALA A 13 -6.89 -5.19 9.49
CA ALA A 13 -6.25 -4.04 8.89
C ALA A 13 -7.27 -2.91 8.74
N VAL A 14 -6.80 -1.67 8.90
CA VAL A 14 -7.65 -0.49 8.78
C VAL A 14 -7.21 0.29 7.56
N VAL A 15 -8.10 0.45 6.58
CA VAL A 15 -7.85 1.28 5.40
C VAL A 15 -8.86 2.40 5.38
N CYS A 16 -8.37 3.64 5.43
CA CYS A 16 -9.22 4.80 5.41
C CYS A 16 -9.92 4.94 4.04
N LYS A 17 -11.19 5.37 4.04
CA LYS A 17 -11.99 5.50 2.81
C LYS A 17 -11.39 6.50 1.83
N GLU A 18 -10.69 7.50 2.36
CA GLU A 18 -10.01 8.56 1.62
C GLU A 18 -8.62 8.13 1.09
N ALA A 19 -8.16 6.91 1.42
CA ALA A 19 -6.94 6.36 0.82
C ALA A 19 -7.21 5.92 -0.64
N ILE A 20 -6.19 6.03 -1.48
CA ILE A 20 -6.24 5.64 -2.88
C ILE A 20 -5.48 4.31 -3.05
N LEU A 21 -6.20 3.29 -3.49
CA LEU A 21 -5.67 1.96 -3.82
C LEU A 21 -5.91 1.67 -5.30
N GLU A 22 -4.85 1.33 -6.04
CA GLU A 22 -4.94 1.02 -7.47
C GLU A 22 -4.10 -0.22 -7.82
N GLY A 23 -4.68 -1.16 -8.57
CA GLY A 23 -4.04 -2.40 -9.02
C GLY A 23 -4.16 -3.58 -8.05
N GLU A 24 -3.15 -4.47 -8.04
CA GLU A 24 -3.11 -5.67 -7.19
C GLU A 24 -2.35 -5.40 -5.88
N ILE A 25 -3.09 -5.34 -4.77
CA ILE A 25 -2.54 -4.95 -3.46
C ILE A 25 -2.98 -5.95 -2.38
N THR A 26 -2.03 -6.38 -1.56
CA THR A 26 -2.26 -7.16 -0.34
C THR A 26 -1.82 -6.38 0.90
N ILE A 27 -2.68 -6.32 1.91
CA ILE A 27 -2.43 -5.63 3.19
C ILE A 27 -2.55 -6.62 4.35
N GLY A 28 -1.46 -6.80 5.07
CA GLY A 28 -1.34 -7.68 6.23
C GLY A 28 -2.08 -7.19 7.47
N SER A 29 -2.29 -8.11 8.41
CA SER A 29 -2.98 -7.89 9.69
C SER A 29 -2.37 -6.73 10.49
N GLY A 30 -3.21 -5.92 11.13
CA GLY A 30 -2.78 -4.82 12.00
C GLY A 30 -2.17 -3.61 11.28
N THR A 31 -2.07 -3.63 9.95
CA THR A 31 -1.63 -2.49 9.16
C THR A 31 -2.72 -1.41 9.10
N VAL A 32 -2.32 -0.15 9.26
CA VAL A 32 -3.18 1.02 9.19
C VAL A 32 -2.77 1.88 7.99
N VAL A 33 -3.73 2.21 7.14
CA VAL A 33 -3.56 3.14 6.01
C VAL A 33 -4.40 4.39 6.30
N HIS A 34 -3.71 5.50 6.55
CA HIS A 34 -4.29 6.79 6.92
C HIS A 34 -5.00 7.47 5.73
N PRO A 35 -5.85 8.49 6.00
CA PRO A 35 -6.49 9.29 4.95
C PRO A 35 -5.48 9.81 3.91
N THR A 36 -5.86 9.90 2.64
CA THR A 36 -5.05 10.49 1.56
C THR A 36 -3.73 9.78 1.23
N ALA A 37 -3.39 8.68 1.91
CA ALA A 37 -2.31 7.82 1.49
C ALA A 37 -2.62 7.20 0.11
N VAL A 38 -1.58 7.00 -0.68
CA VAL A 38 -1.68 6.53 -2.07
C VAL A 38 -0.82 5.29 -2.23
N ILE A 39 -1.43 4.19 -2.65
CA ILE A 39 -0.74 2.92 -2.91
C ILE A 39 -1.12 2.46 -4.33
N ARG A 40 -0.13 2.44 -5.23
CA ARG A 40 -0.32 2.10 -6.65
C ARG A 40 0.56 0.95 -7.09
N ALA A 41 -0.06 -0.16 -7.43
CA ALA A 41 0.58 -1.30 -8.08
C ALA A 41 0.67 -1.07 -9.59
N THR A 42 1.41 -0.02 -10.02
CA THR A 42 1.45 0.47 -11.40
C THR A 42 2.02 -0.55 -12.38
N ASN A 43 3.22 -1.08 -12.11
CA ASN A 43 3.89 -2.05 -12.99
C ASN A 43 3.80 -3.49 -12.48
N GLY A 44 3.60 -3.68 -11.17
CA GLY A 44 3.52 -4.99 -10.55
C GLY A 44 2.85 -4.97 -9.18
N PRO A 45 2.53 -6.14 -8.59
CA PRO A 45 1.81 -6.23 -7.32
C PRO A 45 2.53 -5.57 -6.15
N ILE A 46 1.76 -5.17 -5.13
CA ILE A 46 2.30 -4.71 -3.84
C ILE A 46 1.82 -5.63 -2.74
N ILE A 47 2.75 -6.13 -1.92
CA ILE A 47 2.46 -6.91 -0.72
C ILE A 47 3.01 -6.16 0.48
N ILE A 48 2.10 -5.76 1.38
CA ILE A 48 2.42 -5.07 2.63
C ILE A 48 2.20 -6.04 3.78
N GLY A 49 3.24 -6.28 4.58
CA GLY A 49 3.19 -7.16 5.73
C GLY A 49 2.33 -6.62 6.89
N GLU A 50 2.51 -7.22 8.06
CA GLU A 50 1.74 -6.94 9.26
C GLU A 50 2.19 -5.65 9.97
N ASN A 51 1.29 -5.04 10.74
CA ASN A 51 1.58 -3.95 11.68
C ASN A 51 2.33 -2.74 11.08
N ASN A 52 2.09 -2.41 9.81
CA ASN A 52 2.65 -1.20 9.22
C ASN A 52 1.75 0.01 9.51
N ASN A 53 2.34 1.18 9.69
CA ASN A 53 1.61 2.44 9.74
C ASN A 53 1.94 3.28 8.50
N ILE A 54 0.97 3.45 7.61
CA ILE A 54 1.11 4.25 6.38
C ILE A 54 0.37 5.56 6.61
N GLU A 55 1.12 6.61 6.97
CA GLU A 55 0.54 7.90 7.37
C GLU A 55 0.00 8.71 6.19
N GLU A 56 -0.73 9.78 6.49
CA GLU A 56 -1.36 10.66 5.52
C GLU A 56 -0.36 11.13 4.46
N THR A 57 -0.82 11.33 3.22
CA THR A 57 0.00 11.83 2.10
C THR A 57 1.18 10.96 1.66
N SER A 58 1.43 9.82 2.32
CA SER A 58 2.44 8.85 1.87
C SER A 58 2.09 8.27 0.50
N VAL A 59 3.10 8.15 -0.36
CA VAL A 59 2.95 7.54 -1.70
C VAL A 59 3.84 6.30 -1.80
N ILE A 60 3.21 5.15 -2.03
CA ILE A 60 3.89 3.89 -2.33
C ILE A 60 3.49 3.50 -3.74
N GLU A 61 4.47 3.41 -4.64
CA GLU A 61 4.21 3.06 -6.03
C GLU A 61 5.21 2.01 -6.51
N ASN A 62 4.70 0.90 -7.06
CA ASN A 62 5.54 -0.11 -7.67
C ASN A 62 5.84 0.25 -9.13
N LEU A 63 7.03 0.80 -9.33
CA LEU A 63 7.58 1.18 -10.64
C LEU A 63 8.57 0.15 -11.21
N ASN A 64 8.64 -1.06 -10.65
CA ASN A 64 9.56 -2.09 -11.15
C ASN A 64 9.29 -2.40 -12.62
N GLU A 65 10.29 -2.23 -13.49
CA GLU A 65 10.15 -2.36 -14.95
C GLU A 65 9.79 -3.78 -15.40
N ASN A 66 10.15 -4.78 -14.61
CA ASN A 66 9.88 -6.19 -14.89
C ASN A 66 8.52 -6.65 -14.31
N GLY A 67 7.79 -5.74 -13.67
CA GLY A 67 6.53 -6.04 -12.98
C GLY A 67 6.69 -6.95 -11.77
N GLU A 68 7.89 -7.01 -11.19
CA GLU A 68 8.13 -7.78 -9.97
C GLU A 68 7.38 -7.18 -8.79
N THR A 69 7.08 -8.02 -7.80
CA THR A 69 6.34 -7.62 -6.61
C THR A 69 7.17 -6.69 -5.73
N LEU A 70 6.58 -5.56 -5.32
CA LEU A 70 7.10 -4.74 -4.23
C LEU A 70 6.66 -5.35 -2.90
N LEU A 71 7.63 -5.86 -2.14
CA LEU A 71 7.44 -6.44 -0.82
C LEU A 71 7.82 -5.43 0.26
N ILE A 72 6.84 -5.01 1.05
CA ILE A 72 7.04 -4.26 2.29
C ILE A 72 6.89 -5.24 3.45
N GLY A 73 7.87 -5.24 4.35
CA GLY A 73 7.92 -6.12 5.52
C GLY A 73 6.86 -5.79 6.57
N ARG A 74 7.18 -6.07 7.83
CA ARG A 74 6.31 -5.77 8.98
C ARG A 74 6.90 -4.67 9.86
N ASP A 75 6.05 -4.09 10.70
CA ASP A 75 6.44 -3.17 11.77
C ASP A 75 7.16 -1.88 11.27
N ASN A 76 6.78 -1.38 10.08
CA ASN A 76 7.33 -0.13 9.53
C ASN A 76 6.38 1.05 9.72
N VAL A 77 6.94 2.27 9.66
CA VAL A 77 6.17 3.53 9.62
C VAL A 77 6.58 4.31 8.37
N PHE A 78 5.59 4.71 7.58
CA PHE A 78 5.75 5.62 6.44
C PHE A 78 5.24 6.99 6.90
N GLU A 79 6.15 7.83 7.38
CA GLU A 79 5.82 9.10 8.03
C GLU A 79 5.56 10.23 7.02
N ILE A 80 4.70 11.16 7.41
CA ILE A 80 4.52 12.43 6.70
C ILE A 80 5.86 13.17 6.56
N GLY A 81 6.17 13.66 5.35
CA GLY A 81 7.34 14.53 5.15
C GLY A 81 8.71 13.83 5.17
N SER A 82 8.76 12.50 5.13
CA SER A 82 9.99 11.69 5.02
C SER A 82 10.78 11.93 3.70
N GLY A 83 10.21 12.66 2.75
CA GLY A 83 10.86 13.10 1.50
C GLY A 83 11.33 14.57 1.49
N LYS A 84 11.42 15.23 2.65
CA LYS A 84 12.06 16.57 2.76
C LYS A 84 13.55 16.48 3.00
#